data_AF-A0A3N1PYU7-F1
#
_entry.id   AF-A0A3N1PYU7-F1
#
_cell.length_a   1.000
_cell.length_b   1.000
_cell.length_c   1.000
_cell.angle_alpha   90.00
_cell.angle_beta   90.00
_cell.angle_gamma   90.00
#
_symmetry.space_group_name_H-M   'P 1'
#
loop_
_entity.id
_entity.type
_entity.pdbx_description
1 polymer ?
#
loop_
_entity_poly.entity_id
_entity_poly.type
_entity_poly.pdbx_seq_one_letter_code
_entity_poly.pdbx_strand_id
1 'polypeptide(L)'
;MNTKMILLTSTLVASGCLLPVYAGDDSASLLQDALSAAPPTLRDKVTVVDWNKNVLQKGDSGYTCFPTPPQLQGTAPMCMDAPWMEWADAWMNKKPFTAKAIGISYMLAGDGGASNTDPFAEGPTADNQWIKEGPHLMIITPDKAMLDALPTDPANGGPYVMWKGTPYAHIMVPVGSR
;
A
#
# COMPACT_ATOMS: atom_id res chain seq x y z
N MET A 1 72.84 20.58 35.75
CA MET A 1 72.70 21.87 35.04
C MET A 1 71.92 21.60 33.75
N ASN A 2 70.62 21.91 33.82
CA ASN A 2 69.59 22.06 32.77
C ASN A 2 69.40 20.97 31.69
N THR A 3 68.62 19.96 32.04
CA THR A 3 67.89 19.08 31.12
C THR A 3 66.70 19.85 30.51
N LYS A 4 66.72 20.12 29.20
CA LYS A 4 65.55 20.64 28.47
C LYS A 4 64.69 19.46 28.01
N MET A 5 63.55 19.29 28.68
CA MET A 5 62.51 18.32 28.35
C MET A 5 61.66 18.88 27.19
N ILE A 6 61.84 18.31 25.99
CA ILE A 6 61.03 18.62 24.81
C ILE A 6 59.80 17.70 24.85
N LEU A 7 58.63 18.25 25.19
CA LEU A 7 57.36 17.54 25.04
C LEU A 7 56.94 17.57 23.56
N LEU A 8 56.94 16.40 22.92
CA LEU A 8 56.24 16.16 21.65
C LEU A 8 54.75 15.95 21.95
N THR A 9 53.92 16.95 21.66
CA THR A 9 52.47 16.78 21.58
C THR A 9 52.13 16.02 20.30
N SER A 10 51.83 14.74 20.44
CA SER A 10 51.28 13.91 19.37
C SER A 10 49.76 14.11 19.30
N THR A 11 49.29 14.79 18.25
CA THR A 11 47.87 14.93 17.93
C THR A 11 47.35 13.60 17.36
N LEU A 12 46.60 12.86 18.17
CA LEU A 12 45.92 11.63 17.76
C LEU A 12 44.68 12.01 16.93
N VAL A 13 44.77 11.85 15.60
CA VAL A 13 43.62 11.99 14.70
C VAL A 13 42.69 10.79 14.93
N ALA A 14 41.58 11.02 15.63
CA ALA A 14 40.51 10.04 15.74
C ALA A 14 39.84 9.90 14.37
N SER A 15 40.23 8.87 13.61
CA SER A 15 39.48 8.41 12.45
C SER A 15 38.13 7.88 12.93
N GLY A 16 37.09 8.69 12.78
CA GLY A 16 35.71 8.26 12.94
C GLY A 16 35.40 7.20 11.88
N CYS A 17 35.37 5.94 12.31
CA CYS A 17 34.81 4.86 11.52
C CYS A 17 33.29 5.12 11.44
N LEU A 18 32.84 5.72 10.35
CA LEU A 18 31.43 5.77 10.00
C LEU A 18 31.00 4.34 9.71
N LEU A 19 30.41 3.68 10.70
CA LEU A 19 29.67 2.45 10.44
C LEU A 19 28.50 2.81 9.50
N PRO A 20 28.27 2.04 8.43
CA PRO A 20 27.07 2.21 7.63
C PRO A 20 25.85 2.01 8.54
N VAL A 21 24.97 3.00 8.57
CA VAL A 21 23.63 2.86 9.16
C VAL A 21 22.93 1.71 8.44
N TYR A 22 22.41 0.76 9.23
CA TYR A 22 21.78 -0.47 8.77
C TYR A 22 20.42 -0.14 8.13
N ALA A 23 20.42 0.31 6.88
CA ALA A 23 19.21 0.56 6.09
C ALA A 23 18.66 -0.70 5.39
N GLY A 24 19.28 -1.87 5.62
CA GLY A 24 19.00 -3.11 4.90
C GLY A 24 17.79 -3.91 5.40
N ASP A 25 17.53 -3.91 6.70
CA ASP A 25 16.53 -4.82 7.30
C ASP A 25 15.08 -4.32 7.06
N ASP A 26 14.87 -3.01 7.05
CA ASP A 26 13.55 -2.40 6.85
C ASP A 26 13.13 -2.42 5.37
N SER A 27 14.06 -2.16 4.45
CA SER A 27 13.77 -2.18 3.00
C SER A 27 13.34 -3.58 2.52
N ALA A 28 13.94 -4.64 3.09
CA ALA A 28 13.60 -6.01 2.73
C ALA A 28 12.22 -6.43 3.25
N SER A 29 11.85 -6.04 4.48
CA SER A 29 10.53 -6.33 5.03
C SER A 29 9.43 -5.60 4.27
N LEU A 30 9.63 -4.32 3.94
CA LEU A 30 8.72 -3.52 3.13
C LEU A 30 8.55 -4.11 1.72
N LEU A 31 9.64 -4.56 1.10
CA LEU A 31 9.57 -5.23 -0.19
C LEU A 31 8.72 -6.51 -0.12
N GLN A 32 8.96 -7.37 0.87
CA GLN A 32 8.20 -8.62 1.03
C GLN A 32 6.73 -8.38 1.29
N ASP A 33 6.41 -7.40 2.15
CA ASP A 33 5.03 -7.03 2.45
C ASP A 33 4.31 -6.51 1.20
N ALA A 34 4.92 -5.58 0.45
CA ALA A 34 4.35 -5.07 -0.80
C ALA A 34 4.11 -6.18 -1.84
N LEU A 35 5.07 -7.11 -1.99
CA LEU A 35 4.96 -8.23 -2.94
C LEU A 35 3.89 -9.25 -2.55
N SER A 36 3.48 -9.29 -1.28
CA SER A 36 2.41 -10.18 -0.81
C SER A 36 1.04 -9.82 -1.40
N ALA A 37 0.84 -8.56 -1.80
CA ALA A 37 -0.35 -8.11 -2.51
C ALA A 37 -0.40 -8.55 -3.97
N ALA A 38 0.75 -8.80 -4.61
CA ALA A 38 0.84 -9.11 -6.02
C ALA A 38 0.49 -10.58 -6.34
N PRO A 39 -0.17 -10.85 -7.48
CA PRO A 39 -0.25 -12.20 -8.04
C PRO A 39 1.15 -12.81 -8.17
N PRO A 40 1.34 -14.12 -7.87
CA PRO A 40 2.66 -14.75 -7.92
C PRO A 40 3.40 -14.56 -9.26
N THR A 41 2.64 -14.51 -10.37
CA THR A 41 3.17 -14.33 -11.73
C THR A 41 3.60 -12.90 -12.08
N LEU A 42 3.32 -11.93 -11.21
CA LEU A 42 3.68 -10.51 -11.38
C LEU A 42 4.77 -10.04 -10.41
N ARG A 43 5.07 -10.79 -9.34
CA ARG A 43 5.94 -10.32 -8.24
C ARG A 43 7.31 -9.82 -8.69
N ASP A 44 7.91 -10.41 -9.71
CA ASP A 44 9.20 -10.02 -10.29
C ASP A 44 9.11 -8.88 -11.33
N LYS A 45 7.89 -8.49 -11.71
CA LYS A 45 7.60 -7.52 -12.78
C LYS A 45 6.89 -6.26 -12.30
N VAL A 46 6.49 -6.19 -11.04
CA VAL A 46 5.90 -4.98 -10.45
C VAL A 46 6.99 -4.00 -10.03
N THR A 47 6.68 -2.72 -10.12
CA THR A 47 7.46 -1.70 -9.40
C THR A 47 7.02 -1.70 -7.94
N VAL A 48 7.94 -1.64 -6.99
CA VAL A 48 7.63 -1.53 -5.55
C VAL A 48 8.18 -0.22 -5.04
N VAL A 49 7.32 0.57 -4.38
CA VAL A 49 7.64 1.88 -3.83
C VAL A 49 7.22 1.93 -2.37
N ASP A 50 8.10 2.41 -1.49
CA ASP A 50 7.74 2.65 -0.09
C ASP A 50 7.03 4.00 0.11
N TRP A 51 6.54 4.25 1.32
CA TRP A 51 5.84 5.50 1.65
C TRP A 51 6.75 6.73 1.74
N ASN A 52 8.08 6.52 1.71
CA ASN A 52 9.10 7.56 1.58
C ASN A 52 9.49 7.84 0.11
N LYS A 53 8.80 7.18 -0.85
CA LYS A 53 9.03 7.26 -2.30
C LYS A 53 10.35 6.63 -2.76
N ASN A 54 10.96 5.77 -1.95
CA ASN A 54 12.09 4.95 -2.39
C ASN A 54 11.58 3.82 -3.27
N VAL A 55 12.25 3.59 -4.39
CA VAL A 55 11.99 2.44 -5.26
C VAL A 55 12.75 1.24 -4.71
N LEU A 56 12.02 0.25 -4.19
CA LEU A 56 12.59 -0.98 -3.63
C LEU A 56 12.81 -2.06 -4.70
N GLN A 57 11.98 -2.03 -5.75
CA GLN A 57 12.09 -2.90 -6.92
C GLN A 57 11.55 -2.15 -8.14
N LYS A 58 12.22 -2.28 -9.29
CA LYS A 58 11.73 -1.74 -10.56
C LYS A 58 11.11 -2.86 -11.39
N GLY A 59 9.96 -2.58 -12.00
CA GLY A 59 9.27 -3.50 -12.89
C GLY A 59 8.70 -2.82 -14.13
N ASP A 60 8.07 -3.61 -14.99
CA ASP A 60 7.53 -3.22 -16.30
C ASP A 60 6.09 -3.71 -16.56
N SER A 61 5.45 -4.35 -15.58
CA SER A 61 4.08 -4.89 -15.69
C SER A 61 2.97 -3.83 -15.77
N GLY A 62 3.28 -2.56 -15.51
CA GLY A 62 2.28 -1.49 -15.36
C GLY A 62 1.63 -1.41 -13.97
N TYR A 63 2.01 -2.29 -13.04
CA TYR A 63 1.60 -2.24 -11.64
C TYR A 63 2.66 -1.62 -10.73
N THR A 64 2.19 -0.83 -9.76
CA THR A 64 2.99 -0.32 -8.66
C THR A 64 2.43 -0.85 -7.34
N CYS A 65 3.27 -1.53 -6.57
CA CYS A 65 2.94 -2.09 -5.27
C CYS A 65 3.50 -1.26 -4.13
N PHE A 66 2.73 -1.19 -3.06
CA PHE A 66 3.04 -0.47 -1.83
C PHE A 66 2.93 -1.43 -0.66
N PRO A 67 3.84 -1.35 0.33
CA PRO A 67 3.68 -2.06 1.58
C PRO A 67 2.47 -1.49 2.34
N THR A 68 2.02 -2.24 3.33
CA THR A 68 1.03 -1.82 4.32
C THR A 68 1.34 -0.40 4.80
N PRO A 69 0.38 0.54 4.71
CA PRO A 69 0.55 1.88 5.23
C PRO A 69 0.90 1.85 6.74
N PRO A 70 1.95 2.56 7.19
CA PRO A 70 2.46 2.46 8.55
C PRO A 70 1.47 2.94 9.64
N GLN A 71 0.45 3.69 9.24
CA GLN A 71 -0.62 4.16 10.12
C GLN A 71 -1.73 3.13 10.36
N LEU A 72 -1.79 2.05 9.56
CA LEU A 72 -2.81 1.02 9.70
C LEU A 72 -2.38 -0.05 10.70
N GLN A 73 -3.35 -0.61 11.41
CA GLN A 73 -3.16 -1.82 12.20
C GLN A 73 -3.51 -3.04 11.36
N GLY A 74 -2.60 -4.02 11.31
CA GLY A 74 -2.76 -5.22 10.49
C GLY A 74 -2.17 -5.07 9.08
N THR A 75 -2.31 -6.12 8.28
CA THR A 75 -1.79 -6.22 6.91
C THR A 75 -2.72 -5.48 5.95
N ALA A 76 -2.19 -4.64 5.06
CA ALA A 76 -2.95 -4.01 3.97
C ALA A 76 -2.04 -3.57 2.80
N PRO A 77 -1.16 -4.43 2.27
CA PRO A 77 -0.36 -4.10 1.10
C PRO A 77 -1.25 -4.11 -0.15
N MET A 78 -0.87 -3.34 -1.15
CA MET A 78 -1.69 -3.15 -2.36
C MET A 78 -0.83 -3.00 -3.61
N CYS A 79 -1.30 -3.54 -4.74
CA CYS A 79 -0.69 -3.40 -6.05
C CYS A 79 -1.69 -2.76 -7.01
N MET A 80 -1.41 -1.54 -7.44
CA MET A 80 -2.31 -0.71 -8.22
C MET A 80 -1.81 -0.53 -9.65
N ASP A 81 -2.72 -0.64 -10.60
CA ASP A 81 -2.50 -0.19 -11.97
C ASP A 81 -2.70 1.33 -12.12
N ALA A 82 -2.51 1.85 -13.33
CA ALA A 82 -2.56 3.29 -13.58
C ALA A 82 -3.92 3.94 -13.21
N PRO A 83 -5.09 3.38 -13.58
CA PRO A 83 -6.37 3.92 -13.12
C PRO A 83 -6.53 3.93 -11.59
N TRP A 84 -6.04 2.89 -10.88
CA TRP A 84 -6.06 2.87 -9.42
C TRP A 84 -5.11 3.90 -8.79
N MET A 85 -3.98 4.19 -9.43
CA MET A 85 -3.11 5.28 -9.00
C MET A 85 -3.80 6.66 -9.13
N GLU A 86 -4.57 6.89 -10.21
CA GLU A 86 -5.40 8.11 -10.35
C GLU A 86 -6.50 8.17 -9.27
N TRP A 87 -7.14 7.03 -9.00
CA TRP A 87 -8.15 6.91 -7.95
C TRP A 87 -7.56 7.21 -6.57
N ALA A 88 -6.37 6.67 -6.27
CA ALA A 88 -5.70 6.85 -4.99
C ALA A 88 -5.30 8.30 -4.75
N ASP A 89 -4.75 9.00 -5.76
CA ASP A 89 -4.50 10.45 -5.67
C ASP A 89 -5.78 11.22 -5.37
N ALA A 90 -6.87 10.90 -6.07
CA ALA A 90 -8.13 11.60 -5.88
C ALA A 90 -8.68 11.38 -4.47
N TRP A 91 -8.72 10.13 -3.99
CA TRP A 91 -9.19 9.78 -2.66
C TRP A 91 -8.35 10.44 -1.56
N MET A 92 -7.01 10.31 -1.63
CA MET A 92 -6.10 10.92 -0.64
C MET A 92 -6.23 12.45 -0.59
N ASN A 93 -6.44 13.10 -1.73
CA ASN A 93 -6.56 14.56 -1.81
C ASN A 93 -8.02 15.05 -1.75
N LYS A 94 -8.99 14.17 -1.47
CA LYS A 94 -10.43 14.48 -1.43
C LYS A 94 -10.95 15.19 -2.70
N LYS A 95 -10.44 14.80 -3.87
CA LYS A 95 -10.84 15.34 -5.18
C LYS A 95 -11.92 14.46 -5.82
N PRO A 96 -12.81 15.04 -6.65
CA PRO A 96 -13.71 14.23 -7.47
C PRO A 96 -12.94 13.24 -8.34
N PHE A 97 -13.45 12.01 -8.42
CA PHE A 97 -12.92 10.97 -9.30
C PHE A 97 -14.01 10.50 -10.27
N THR A 98 -13.60 10.15 -11.48
CA THR A 98 -14.42 9.45 -12.46
C THR A 98 -13.51 8.53 -13.24
N ALA A 99 -13.77 7.22 -13.17
CA ALA A 99 -12.99 6.25 -13.91
C ALA A 99 -13.13 6.51 -15.42
N LYS A 100 -12.00 6.55 -16.12
CA LYS A 100 -11.95 6.67 -17.59
C LYS A 100 -11.77 5.32 -18.29
N ALA A 101 -11.31 4.33 -17.54
CA ALA A 101 -11.03 2.98 -17.97
C ALA A 101 -11.28 2.03 -16.79
N ILE A 102 -11.39 0.73 -17.10
CA ILE A 102 -11.37 -0.30 -16.05
C ILE A 102 -9.98 -0.32 -15.43
N GLY A 103 -9.92 -0.37 -14.11
CA GLY A 103 -8.69 -0.53 -13.34
C GLY A 103 -8.81 -1.69 -12.37
N ILE A 104 -7.70 -2.40 -12.16
CA ILE A 104 -7.59 -3.52 -11.23
C ILE A 104 -6.50 -3.22 -10.21
N SER A 105 -6.83 -3.40 -8.94
CA SER A 105 -5.89 -3.41 -7.82
C SER A 105 -5.91 -4.77 -7.16
N TYR A 106 -4.77 -5.23 -6.67
CA TYR A 106 -4.64 -6.49 -5.93
C TYR A 106 -4.28 -6.23 -4.47
N MET A 107 -4.95 -6.93 -3.56
CA MET A 107 -4.66 -7.00 -2.14
C MET A 107 -4.70 -8.47 -1.69
N LEU A 108 -3.82 -9.29 -2.28
CA LEU A 108 -3.85 -10.74 -2.10
C LEU A 108 -3.39 -11.22 -0.71
N ALA A 109 -2.87 -10.33 0.12
CA ALA A 109 -2.61 -10.61 1.53
C ALA A 109 -3.80 -10.26 2.45
N GLY A 110 -4.88 -9.72 1.89
CA GLY A 110 -6.02 -9.19 2.63
C GLY A 110 -5.79 -7.81 3.22
N ASP A 111 -6.75 -7.36 4.03
CA ASP A 111 -6.70 -6.08 4.73
C ASP A 111 -6.99 -6.19 6.24
N GLY A 112 -6.57 -5.16 6.99
CA GLY A 112 -6.82 -5.01 8.42
C GLY A 112 -8.24 -4.53 8.76
N GLY A 113 -9.02 -4.22 7.73
CA GLY A 113 -10.39 -3.76 7.79
C GLY A 113 -10.59 -2.35 7.28
N ALA A 114 -11.76 -2.13 6.68
CA ALA A 114 -12.23 -0.84 6.20
C ALA A 114 -13.74 -0.71 6.41
N SER A 115 -14.25 0.52 6.39
CA SER A 115 -15.70 0.72 6.28
C SER A 115 -16.16 0.34 4.87
N ASN A 116 -17.28 -0.38 4.78
CA ASN A 116 -17.90 -0.66 3.49
C ASN A 116 -18.70 0.54 2.93
N THR A 117 -19.02 1.53 3.76
CA THR A 117 -19.94 2.63 3.40
C THR A 117 -19.29 4.02 3.39
N ASP A 118 -18.29 4.26 4.24
CA ASP A 118 -17.63 5.55 4.38
C ASP A 118 -16.14 5.48 3.98
N PRO A 119 -15.76 6.12 2.85
CA PRO A 119 -14.37 6.13 2.38
C PRO A 119 -13.40 6.87 3.30
N PHE A 120 -13.88 7.59 4.32
CA PHE A 120 -13.06 8.37 5.24
C PHE A 120 -13.18 7.92 6.69
N ALA A 121 -13.78 6.76 6.95
CA ALA A 121 -13.88 6.22 8.30
C ALA A 121 -12.48 5.95 8.88
N GLU A 122 -12.25 6.44 10.10
CA GLU A 122 -10.99 6.25 10.82
C GLU A 122 -10.99 4.96 11.67
N GLY A 123 -12.12 4.26 11.76
CA GLY A 123 -12.27 3.04 12.53
C GLY A 123 -13.69 2.46 12.48
N PRO A 124 -13.93 1.32 13.16
CA PRO A 124 -15.23 0.66 13.17
C PRO A 124 -16.27 1.49 13.92
N THR A 125 -17.46 1.61 13.31
CA THR A 125 -18.67 2.14 13.97
C THR A 125 -19.80 1.12 13.82
N ALA A 126 -20.91 1.34 14.52
CA ALA A 126 -22.05 0.42 14.47
C ALA A 126 -22.74 0.38 13.09
N ASP A 127 -22.58 1.43 12.28
CA ASP A 127 -23.32 1.68 11.05
C ASP A 127 -22.44 1.67 9.78
N ASN A 128 -21.11 1.67 9.92
CA ASN A 128 -20.20 1.77 8.79
C ASN A 128 -19.84 0.43 8.13
N GLN A 129 -20.47 -0.66 8.58
CA GLN A 129 -20.29 -2.02 8.05
C GLN A 129 -18.80 -2.37 7.94
N TRP A 130 -18.07 -2.22 9.05
CA TRP A 130 -16.65 -2.54 9.10
C TRP A 130 -16.39 -3.98 8.69
N ILE A 131 -15.58 -4.17 7.66
CA ILE A 131 -15.27 -5.48 7.08
C ILE A 131 -13.76 -5.64 7.04
N LYS A 132 -13.28 -6.81 7.48
CA LYS A 132 -11.92 -7.30 7.21
C LYS A 132 -12.00 -8.27 6.05
N GLU A 133 -11.32 -7.96 4.97
CA GLU A 133 -11.34 -8.81 3.78
C GLU A 133 -10.10 -9.71 3.73
N GLY A 134 -10.29 -10.95 3.31
CA GLY A 134 -9.19 -11.86 2.98
C GLY A 134 -8.54 -11.48 1.65
N PRO A 135 -7.81 -12.40 0.99
CA PRO A 135 -7.28 -12.15 -0.35
C PRO A 135 -8.37 -11.70 -1.32
N HIS A 136 -8.18 -10.54 -1.94
CA HIS A 136 -9.14 -9.96 -2.88
C HIS A 136 -8.46 -9.12 -3.96
N LEU A 137 -9.21 -8.81 -5.01
CA LEU A 137 -8.89 -7.76 -5.96
C LEU A 137 -10.02 -6.72 -5.95
N MET A 138 -9.69 -5.51 -6.39
CA MET A 138 -10.62 -4.40 -6.48
C MET A 138 -10.70 -3.89 -7.91
N ILE A 139 -11.90 -3.58 -8.37
CA ILE A 139 -12.14 -3.12 -9.74
C ILE A 139 -12.81 -1.75 -9.72
N ILE A 140 -12.22 -0.79 -10.41
CA ILE A 140 -12.91 0.45 -10.80
C ILE A 140 -13.37 0.32 -12.26
N THR A 141 -14.51 0.93 -12.58
CA THR A 141 -15.10 0.87 -13.91
C THR A 141 -15.75 2.21 -14.27
N PRO A 142 -15.68 2.67 -15.54
CA PRO A 142 -16.45 3.81 -16.01
C PRO A 142 -17.96 3.50 -16.10
N ASP A 143 -18.34 2.22 -16.10
CA ASP A 143 -19.73 1.80 -16.25
C ASP A 143 -20.47 1.81 -14.91
N LYS A 144 -21.26 2.87 -14.70
CA LYS A 144 -22.10 3.01 -13.52
C LYS A 144 -23.17 1.90 -13.41
N ALA A 145 -23.67 1.37 -14.53
CA ALA A 145 -24.67 0.31 -14.49
C ALA A 145 -24.09 -0.99 -13.89
N MET A 146 -22.80 -1.25 -14.12
CA MET A 146 -22.10 -2.39 -13.50
C MET A 146 -22.03 -2.26 -11.97
N LEU A 147 -21.75 -1.05 -11.46
CA LEU A 147 -21.77 -0.77 -10.02
C LEU A 147 -23.20 -0.88 -9.45
N ASP A 148 -24.19 -0.40 -10.19
CA ASP A 148 -25.57 -0.40 -9.74
C ASP A 148 -26.15 -1.83 -9.69
N ALA A 149 -25.71 -2.73 -10.59
CA ALA A 149 -26.15 -4.12 -10.69
C ALA A 149 -25.61 -5.05 -9.58
N LEU A 150 -24.52 -4.68 -8.91
CA LEU A 150 -23.90 -5.50 -7.87
C LEU A 150 -24.45 -5.17 -6.46
N PRO A 151 -24.51 -6.17 -5.55
CA PRO A 151 -24.92 -5.95 -4.17
C PRO A 151 -23.88 -5.12 -3.42
N THR A 152 -24.23 -4.58 -2.26
CA THR A 152 -23.27 -3.94 -1.33
C THR A 152 -22.94 -4.82 -0.14
N ASP A 153 -23.66 -5.94 0.05
CA ASP A 153 -23.46 -6.84 1.18
C ASP A 153 -22.16 -7.64 0.99
N PRO A 154 -21.13 -7.46 1.83
CA PRO A 154 -19.90 -8.24 1.73
C PRO A 154 -20.16 -9.73 2.00
N ALA A 155 -21.23 -10.13 2.69
CA ALA A 155 -21.56 -11.52 2.99
C ALA A 155 -22.30 -12.25 1.85
N ASN A 156 -22.54 -11.60 0.71
CA ASN A 156 -23.29 -12.18 -0.42
C ASN A 156 -22.63 -13.42 -1.07
N GLY A 157 -21.35 -13.69 -0.76
CA GLY A 157 -20.60 -14.82 -1.30
C GLY A 157 -19.93 -14.58 -2.66
N GLY A 158 -20.02 -13.36 -3.19
CA GLY A 158 -19.42 -12.95 -4.46
C GLY A 158 -19.06 -11.47 -4.48
N PRO A 159 -18.82 -10.90 -5.69
CA PRO A 159 -18.47 -9.50 -5.83
C PRO A 159 -19.52 -8.55 -5.25
N TYR A 160 -19.06 -7.49 -4.61
CA TYR A 160 -19.92 -6.44 -4.05
C TYR A 160 -19.32 -5.05 -4.28
N VAL A 161 -20.15 -4.02 -4.19
CA VAL A 161 -19.70 -2.63 -4.30
C VAL A 161 -19.45 -2.05 -2.92
N MET A 162 -18.20 -1.65 -2.70
CA MET A 162 -17.79 -0.83 -1.56
C MET A 162 -17.98 0.65 -1.90
N TRP A 163 -18.41 1.44 -0.91
CA TRP A 163 -18.62 2.89 -1.00
C TRP A 163 -19.60 3.33 -2.09
N LYS A 164 -20.62 2.49 -2.36
CA LYS A 164 -21.66 2.76 -3.36
C LYS A 164 -22.28 4.13 -3.13
N GLY A 165 -22.44 4.90 -4.21
CA GLY A 165 -22.98 6.26 -4.19
C GLY A 165 -21.93 7.36 -3.98
N THR A 166 -20.68 7.01 -3.69
CA THR A 166 -19.56 7.97 -3.65
C THR A 166 -18.79 8.00 -4.98
N PRO A 167 -17.98 9.05 -5.24
CA PRO A 167 -17.05 9.07 -6.38
C PRO A 167 -15.98 7.97 -6.35
N TYR A 168 -15.80 7.30 -5.21
CA TYR A 168 -14.74 6.31 -4.98
C TYR A 168 -15.27 4.87 -4.99
N ALA A 169 -16.53 4.66 -5.36
CA ALA A 169 -17.14 3.35 -5.42
C ALA A 169 -16.33 2.39 -6.31
N HIS A 170 -16.09 1.19 -5.80
CA HIS A 170 -15.34 0.14 -6.49
C HIS A 170 -15.92 -1.23 -6.15
N ILE A 171 -15.65 -2.19 -7.02
CA ILE A 171 -16.09 -3.57 -6.86
C ILE A 171 -15.02 -4.32 -6.10
N MET A 172 -15.40 -4.89 -4.96
CA MET A 172 -14.60 -5.84 -4.20
C MET A 172 -14.85 -7.24 -4.77
N VAL A 173 -13.79 -7.98 -5.06
CA VAL A 173 -13.85 -9.35 -5.56
C VAL A 173 -13.01 -10.25 -4.66
N PRO A 174 -13.63 -10.93 -3.67
CA PRO A 174 -12.95 -11.90 -2.84
C PRO A 174 -12.47 -13.09 -3.67
N VAL A 175 -11.23 -13.53 -3.43
CA VAL A 175 -10.62 -14.69 -4.11
C VAL A 175 -10.10 -15.75 -3.13
N GLY A 176 -10.32 -15.53 -1.84
CA GLY A 176 -9.95 -16.45 -0.76
C GLY A 176 -10.90 -16.31 0.42
N SER A 177 -10.65 -17.09 1.47
CA SER A 177 -11.37 -16.97 2.74
C SER A 177 -11.03 -15.65 3.44
N ARG A 178 -12.03 -15.07 4.11
CA ARG A 178 -11.85 -14.07 5.16
C ARG A 178 -11.30 -14.69 6.44
#